data_AF-A0A2M7D438-F1
#
_entry.id   AF-A0A2M7D438-F1
#
_cell.length_a   1.000
_cell.length_b   1.000
_cell.length_c   1.000
_cell.angle_alpha   90.00
_cell.angle_beta   90.00
_cell.angle_gamma   90.00
#
_symmetry.space_group_name_H-M   'P 1'
#
loop_
_entity.id
_entity.type
_entity.pdbx_description
1 polymer ?
#
loop_
_entity_poly.entity_id
_entity_poly.type
_entity_poly.pdbx_seq_one_letter_code
_entity_poly.pdbx_strand_id
1 'polypeptide(L)' 'MRSGAVAALTVADFDARAKTRTIRCDKTDAAAGRKILLLQNVAELMREQARRKLPTAPLFSRWDGSA' A
#
# COMPACT_ATOMS: atom_id res chain seq x y z
N MET A 1 -11.22 -2.31 5.62
CA MET A 1 -10.10 -1.42 5.26
C MET A 1 -10.61 -0.01 5.35
N ARG A 2 -10.05 0.80 6.25
CA ARG A 2 -10.43 2.19 6.45
C ARG A 2 -9.52 3.09 5.60
N SER A 3 -9.96 4.29 5.26
CA SER A 3 -9.20 5.26 4.45
C SER A 3 -7.80 5.55 5.01
N GLY A 4 -7.65 5.65 6.33
CA GLY A 4 -6.35 5.88 6.98
C GLY A 4 -5.31 4.76 6.74
N ALA A 5 -5.76 3.50 6.69
CA ALA A 5 -4.89 2.36 6.41
C ALA A 5 -4.47 2.26 4.93
N VAL A 6 -5.04 3.09 4.06
CA VAL A 6 -4.66 3.22 2.65
C VAL A 6 -3.63 4.33 2.49
N ALA A 7 -3.88 5.47 3.15
CA ALA A 7 -2.99 6.62 3.12
C ALA A 7 -1.60 6.32 3.74
N ALA A 8 -1.55 5.43 4.74
CA ALA A 8 -0.31 5.05 5.41
C ALA A 8 0.51 3.97 4.67
N LEU A 9 0.09 3.49 3.49
CA LEU A 9 0.83 2.46 2.76
C LEU A 9 2.12 3.02 2.19
N THR A 10 3.22 2.30 2.41
CA THR A 10 4.46 2.55 1.67
C THR A 10 4.61 1.54 0.53
N VAL A 11 5.54 1.79 -0.39
CA VAL A 11 5.85 0.87 -1.48
C VAL A 11 6.22 -0.53 -0.96
N ALA A 12 6.95 -0.61 0.15
CA ALA A 12 7.33 -1.88 0.79
C ALA A 12 6.12 -2.72 1.29
N ASP A 13 4.96 -2.10 1.47
CA ASP A 13 3.75 -2.81 1.89
C ASP A 13 3.06 -3.56 0.73
N PHE A 14 3.47 -3.31 -0.52
CA PHE A 14 2.92 -3.93 -1.71
C PHE A 14 3.90 -4.90 -2.37
N ASP A 15 3.52 -6.18 -2.45
CA ASP A 15 4.23 -7.19 -3.23
C ASP A 15 3.55 -7.38 -4.59
N ALA A 16 4.17 -6.81 -5.61
CA ALA A 16 3.68 -6.86 -6.98
C ALA A 16 3.75 -8.26 -7.63
N ARG A 17 4.57 -9.17 -7.10
CA ARG A 17 4.70 -10.55 -7.59
C ARG A 17 3.62 -11.43 -6.98
N ALA A 18 3.44 -11.34 -5.67
CA ALA A 18 2.41 -12.07 -4.94
C ALA A 18 1.01 -11.46 -5.09
N LYS A 19 0.89 -10.24 -5.65
CA LYS A 19 -0.35 -9.43 -5.68
C LYS A 19 -0.93 -9.29 -4.27
N THR A 20 -0.05 -9.16 -3.28
CA THR A 20 -0.46 -9.02 -1.88
C THR A 20 -0.08 -7.66 -1.37
N ARG A 21 -0.91 -7.15 -0.46
CA ARG A 21 -0.65 -5.95 0.31
C ARG A 21 -0.65 -6.29 1.79
N THR A 22 0.26 -5.68 2.54
CA THR A 22 0.32 -5.75 4.00
C THR A 22 -0.34 -4.51 4.61
N ILE A 23 -1.21 -4.69 5.60
CA ILE A 23 -1.75 -3.58 6.38
C ILE A 23 -0.94 -3.48 7.67
N ARG A 24 -0.12 -2.42 7.83
CA ARG A 24 0.68 -2.23 9.04
C ARG A 24 -0.04 -1.45 10.14
N CYS A 25 -1.01 -0.59 9.79
CA CYS A 25 -1.73 0.24 10.74
C CYS A 25 -3.23 0.21 10.41
N ASP A 26 -4.04 -0.21 11.37
CA ASP A 26 -5.51 -0.08 11.34
C ASP A 26 -5.96 0.44 12.71
N LYS A 27 -7.15 1.04 12.79
CA LYS A 27 -7.67 1.66 14.04
C LYS A 27 -7.73 0.70 15.24
N THR A 28 -7.71 -0.59 14.98
CA THR A 28 -7.59 -1.64 15.99
C THR A 28 -6.26 -2.35 15.74
N ASP A 29 -5.34 -2.31 16.71
CA ASP A 29 -4.03 -2.99 16.65
C ASP A 29 -4.16 -4.50 16.36
N ALA A 30 -5.34 -5.07 16.59
CA ALA A 30 -5.71 -6.46 16.29
C ALA A 30 -5.64 -6.84 14.79
N ALA A 31 -5.56 -5.90 13.87
CA ALA A 31 -5.52 -6.16 12.42
C ALA A 31 -4.20 -5.75 11.73
N ALA A 32 -3.20 -5.32 12.51
CA ALA A 32 -1.86 -5.01 12.00
C ALA A 32 -1.12 -6.28 11.54
N GLY A 33 -0.39 -6.20 10.42
CA GLY A 33 0.41 -7.28 9.85
C GLY A 33 -0.33 -8.23 8.90
N ARG A 34 -1.63 -8.05 8.67
CA ARG A 34 -2.39 -8.94 7.77
C ARG A 34 -2.03 -8.70 6.30
N LYS A 35 -1.82 -9.80 5.56
CA LYS A 35 -1.70 -9.79 4.10
C LYS A 35 -3.07 -9.96 3.44
N ILE A 36 -3.34 -9.17 2.40
CA ILE A 36 -4.58 -9.20 1.62
C ILE A 36 -4.22 -9.42 0.17
N LEU A 37 -4.86 -10.41 -0.47
CA LEU A 37 -4.75 -10.65 -1.90
C LEU A 37 -5.51 -9.55 -2.65
N LEU A 38 -4.90 -9.04 -3.72
CA LEU A 38 -5.47 -8.00 -4.56
C LEU A 38 -5.99 -8.61 -5.86
N LEU A 39 -7.09 -8.04 -6.36
CA LEU A 39 -7.52 -8.25 -7.73
C LEU A 39 -6.45 -7.74 -8.69
N GLN A 40 -6.36 -8.33 -9.88
CA GLN A 40 -5.31 -8.04 -10.87
C GLN A 40 -5.23 -6.54 -11.22
N ASN A 41 -6.36 -5.92 -11.52
CA ASN A 41 -6.46 -4.50 -11.88
C ASN A 41 -5.97 -3.58 -10.74
N VAL A 42 -6.24 -3.93 -9.49
CA VAL A 42 -5.78 -3.17 -8.32
C VAL A 42 -4.27 -3.33 -8.14
N ALA A 43 -3.73 -4.52 -8.37
CA ALA A 43 -2.30 -4.75 -8.33
C ALA A 43 -1.55 -3.99 -9.44
N GLU A 44 -2.13 -3.88 -10.62
CA GLU A 44 -1.58 -3.07 -11.72
C GLU A 44 -1.54 -1.58 -11.37
N LEU A 45 -2.66 -1.03 -10.87
CA LEU A 45 -2.71 0.34 -10.39
C LEU A 45 -1.65 0.60 -9.30
N MET A 46 -1.54 -0.27 -8.31
CA MET A 46 -0.54 -0.14 -7.24
C MET A 46 0.90 -0.24 -7.78
N ARG A 47 1.14 -1.06 -8.80
CA ARG A 47 2.45 -1.17 -9.46
C ARG A 47 2.83 0.11 -10.19
N GLU A 48 1.89 0.75 -10.87
CA GLU A 48 2.10 2.04 -11.50
C GLU A 48 2.43 3.13 -10.46
N GLN A 49 1.68 3.16 -9.36
CA GLN A 49 1.91 4.12 -8.28
C GLN A 49 3.23 3.89 -7.53
N ALA A 50 3.72 2.66 -7.46
CA ALA A 50 5.01 2.31 -6.86
C ALA A 50 6.21 2.62 -7.78
N ARG A 51 5.98 2.87 -9.07
CA ARG A 51 7.07 3.01 -10.05
C ARG A 51 7.98 4.19 -9.69
N ARG A 52 9.29 3.94 -9.67
CA ARG A 52 10.34 4.93 -9.36
C ARG A 52 10.26 5.52 -7.93
N LYS A 53 9.55 4.86 -7.01
CA LYS A 53 9.50 5.26 -5.60
C LYS A 53 10.41 4.37 -4.75
N LEU A 54 10.95 4.94 -3.67
CA LEU A 54 11.72 4.20 -2.69
C LEU A 54 10.79 3.28 -1.85
N PRO A 55 11.29 2.17 -1.28
CA PRO A 55 10.47 1.26 -0.47
C PRO A 55 9.76 1.92 0.73
N THR A 56 10.38 2.97 1.29
CA THR A 56 9.86 3.75 2.41
C THR A 56 8.94 4.90 1.98
N ALA A 57 8.85 5.20 0.68
CA ALA A 57 8.02 6.28 0.19
C ALA A 57 6.52 5.90 0.21
N PRO A 58 5.61 6.88 0.38
CA PRO A 58 4.18 6.65 0.29
C PRO A 58 3.77 6.05 -1.06
N LEU A 59 2.98 4.98 -1.03
CA LEU A 59 2.48 4.33 -2.23
C LEU A 59 1.58 5.28 -3.03
N PHE A 60 0.68 5.98 -2.32
CA PHE A 60 -0.10 7.08 -2.86
C PHE A 60 0.48 8.38 -2.32
N SER A 61 0.84 9.27 -3.23
CA SER A 61 1.41 10.58 -2.91
C SER A 61 0.66 11.65 -3.68
N ARG A 62 0.49 12.81 -3.07
CA ARG A 62 -0.02 14.01 -3.73
C ARG A 62 1.02 14.54 -4.70
N TRP A 63 0.64 15.58 -5.45
CA TRP A 63 1.49 16.21 -6.46
C TRP A 63 2.81 16.76 -5.90
N ASP A 64 2.85 17.09 -4.60
CA ASP A 64 4.02 17.59 -3.87
C ASP A 64 4.89 16.47 -3.27
N GLY A 65 4.49 15.20 -3.44
CA GLY A 65 5.17 14.05 -2.86
C GLY A 65 4.75 13.68 -1.44
N SER A 66 3.85 14.44 -0.81
CA SER A 66 3.32 14.16 0.54
C SER A 66 2.23 13.07 0.52
N ALA A 67 1.99 12.42 1.67
CA ALA A 67 0.90 11.45 1.85
C ALA A 67 -0.44 12.14 2.20
#